data_AF-A0A4Y8P7F0-F1
#
_entry.id   AF-A0A4Y8P7F0-F1
#
_cell.length_a   1.000
_cell.length_b   1.000
_cell.length_c   1.000
_cell.angle_alpha   90.00
_cell.angle_beta   90.00
_cell.angle_gamma   90.00
#
_symmetry.space_group_name_H-M   'P 1'
#
loop_
_entity.id
_entity.type
_entity.pdbx_description
1 polymer ?
#
loop_
_entity_poly.entity_id
_entity_poly.type
_entity_poly.pdbx_seq_one_letter_code
_entity_poly.pdbx_strand_id
1 'polypeptide(L)'
;MNYETGWPEPIRKWAIAVSQNLIEGFWIKAYEEFWPDRWPDGSVVYSQESETGEWFLLRENAWNNYGYENFEQFAAALLSKTIRADSPSKILMVGLYRNLIGTGFLRAIRGSIFSDQKLIMNFIVVNEDEFQKVRSLAHKIDFSCRVQREFFYPELLELLRKIIFSPDNTKIRLLRLGVFFGFFCVAMSIIALFWKKGIFLAILSQFICLWIFWRIGKEYKS
;
A
#
# COMPACT_ATOMS: atom_id res chain seq x y z
N MET A 1 -24.01 0.47 29.36
CA MET A 1 -23.87 1.92 29.21
C MET A 1 -23.53 2.20 27.76
N ASN A 2 -24.36 2.96 27.04
CA ASN A 2 -24.04 3.43 25.69
C ASN A 2 -23.06 4.59 25.83
N TYR A 3 -21.76 4.33 25.69
CA TYR A 3 -20.82 5.39 25.41
C TYR A 3 -21.18 5.93 24.02
N GLU A 4 -21.61 7.19 23.94
CA GLU A 4 -21.51 7.91 22.68
C GLU A 4 -20.03 7.85 22.29
N THR A 5 -19.75 7.11 21.23
CA THR A 5 -18.41 6.59 20.98
C THR A 5 -17.40 7.69 20.63
N GLY A 6 -17.82 8.94 20.42
CA GLY A 6 -16.96 10.07 20.03
C GLY A 6 -16.30 9.94 18.64
N TRP A 7 -16.25 8.73 18.08
CA TRP A 7 -15.70 8.44 16.76
C TRP A 7 -16.53 9.07 15.64
N PRO A 8 -15.92 9.89 14.76
CA PRO A 8 -16.62 10.52 13.65
C PRO A 8 -16.98 9.52 12.56
N GLU A 9 -18.05 9.80 11.81
CA GLU A 9 -18.30 9.10 10.54
C GLU A 9 -17.28 9.58 9.49
N PRO A 10 -16.73 8.68 8.65
CA PRO A 10 -17.10 7.27 8.46
C PRO A 10 -16.32 6.26 9.34
N ILE A 11 -15.41 6.74 10.19
CA ILE A 11 -14.48 5.90 10.97
C ILE A 11 -15.20 5.12 12.08
N ARG A 12 -16.36 5.61 12.54
CA ARG A 12 -17.14 4.97 13.60
C ARG A 12 -17.40 3.48 13.39
N LYS A 13 -17.80 3.07 12.17
CA LYS A 13 -18.03 1.64 11.85
C LYS A 13 -16.76 0.80 11.99
N TRP A 14 -15.61 1.37 11.67
CA TRP A 14 -14.30 0.74 11.81
C TRP A 14 -13.87 0.64 13.27
N ALA A 15 -14.11 1.68 14.07
CA ALA A 15 -13.89 1.63 15.52
C ALA A 15 -14.78 0.57 16.20
N ILE A 16 -16.03 0.42 15.76
CA ILE A 16 -16.92 -0.66 16.21
C ILE A 16 -16.35 -2.03 15.82
N ALA A 17 -15.82 -2.18 14.60
CA ALA A 17 -15.19 -3.42 14.16
C ALA A 17 -13.97 -3.80 15.01
N VAL A 18 -13.18 -2.83 15.48
CA VAL A 18 -12.09 -3.06 16.45
C VAL A 18 -12.65 -3.61 17.76
N SER A 19 -13.72 -2.99 18.27
CA SER A 19 -14.39 -3.40 19.51
C SER A 19 -15.03 -4.79 19.42
N GLN A 20 -15.40 -5.22 18.21
CA GLN A 20 -15.94 -6.55 17.92
C GLN A 20 -14.85 -7.60 17.61
N ASN A 21 -13.55 -7.25 17.76
CA ASN A 21 -12.43 -8.12 17.41
C ASN A 21 -12.43 -8.60 15.95
N LEU A 22 -13.02 -7.84 15.02
CA LEU A 22 -12.95 -8.14 13.59
C LEU A 22 -11.61 -7.73 12.99
N ILE A 23 -11.07 -6.63 13.50
CA ILE A 23 -9.74 -6.09 13.25
C ILE A 23 -9.18 -5.63 14.60
N GLU A 24 -7.88 -5.41 14.72
CA GLU A 24 -7.28 -4.97 15.99
C GLU A 24 -6.80 -3.51 15.89
N GLY A 25 -6.91 -2.88 14.71
CA GLY A 25 -6.48 -1.51 14.44
C GLY A 25 -6.61 -1.14 12.96
N PHE A 26 -6.22 0.06 12.59
CA PHE A 26 -6.18 0.52 11.20
C PHE A 26 -5.34 1.78 11.01
N TRP A 27 -4.95 2.02 9.75
CA TRP A 27 -4.34 3.28 9.32
C TRP A 27 -5.40 4.30 8.92
N ILE A 28 -5.15 5.57 9.25
CA ILE A 28 -5.92 6.71 8.78
C ILE A 28 -5.01 7.81 8.26
N LYS A 29 -5.46 8.55 7.25
CA LYS A 29 -4.80 9.76 6.79
C LYS A 29 -5.43 10.94 7.53
N ALA A 30 -4.71 11.52 8.49
CA ALA A 30 -5.31 12.50 9.40
C ALA A 30 -4.90 13.95 9.10
N TYR A 31 -5.91 14.82 9.15
CA TYR A 31 -5.85 16.25 9.48
C TYR A 31 -6.97 16.62 10.48
N GLU A 32 -7.52 15.65 11.22
CA GLU A 32 -8.55 15.91 12.23
C GLU A 32 -7.98 15.62 13.62
N GLU A 33 -7.83 16.69 14.39
CA GLU A 33 -7.48 16.65 15.80
C GLU A 33 -8.57 15.85 16.56
N PHE A 34 -8.15 14.92 17.42
CA PHE A 34 -8.97 14.22 18.44
C PHE A 34 -9.82 13.02 17.97
N TRP A 35 -9.17 11.89 17.63
CA TRP A 35 -9.83 10.60 17.88
C TRP A 35 -9.90 10.33 19.39
N PRO A 36 -10.94 9.63 19.88
CA PRO A 36 -11.07 9.31 21.30
C PRO A 36 -9.89 8.46 21.82
N ASP A 37 -9.53 8.62 23.09
CA ASP A 37 -8.50 7.80 23.76
C ASP A 37 -8.93 6.33 23.97
N ARG A 38 -10.20 6.03 23.69
CA ARG A 38 -10.83 4.74 23.95
C ARG A 38 -11.60 4.24 22.73
N TRP A 39 -11.47 2.94 22.48
CA TRP A 39 -12.34 2.24 21.56
C TRP A 39 -13.77 2.13 22.15
N PRO A 40 -14.80 1.87 21.33
CA PRO A 40 -16.16 1.64 21.81
C PRO A 40 -16.33 0.55 22.89
N ASP A 41 -15.41 -0.42 22.96
CA ASP A 41 -15.38 -1.44 24.03
C ASP A 41 -14.68 -0.99 25.33
N GLY A 42 -14.17 0.25 25.38
CA GLY A 42 -13.46 0.82 26.53
C GLY A 42 -11.97 0.50 26.59
N SER A 43 -11.41 -0.25 25.64
CA SER A 43 -9.96 -0.48 25.56
C SER A 43 -9.21 0.78 25.13
N VAL A 44 -7.95 0.91 25.54
CA VAL A 44 -7.11 2.07 25.17
C VAL A 44 -6.79 2.07 23.67
N VAL A 45 -6.80 3.26 23.08
CA VAL A 45 -6.31 3.51 21.72
C VAL A 45 -4.83 3.84 21.78
N TYR A 46 -4.00 2.97 21.21
CA TYR A 46 -2.59 3.24 20.97
C TYR A 46 -2.43 3.83 19.58
N SER A 47 -1.54 4.80 19.43
CA SER A 47 -1.38 5.50 18.15
C SER A 47 0.08 5.79 17.84
N GLN A 48 0.43 5.73 16.54
CA GLN A 48 1.75 6.05 16.03
C GLN A 48 1.62 6.80 14.70
N GLU A 49 2.22 8.00 14.63
CA GLU A 49 2.35 8.74 13.40
C GLU A 49 3.46 8.16 12.52
N SER A 50 3.22 8.10 11.22
CA SER A 50 4.23 7.79 10.22
C SER A 50 4.82 9.07 9.61
N GLU A 51 5.98 8.94 8.97
CA GLU A 51 6.66 10.05 8.28
C GLU A 51 5.82 10.72 7.18
N THR A 52 4.76 10.05 6.69
CA THR A 52 3.87 10.55 5.64
C THR A 52 2.65 11.30 6.19
N GLY A 53 2.55 11.48 7.52
CA GLY A 53 1.40 12.09 8.19
C GLY A 53 0.18 11.17 8.29
N GLU A 54 0.34 9.88 7.96
CA GLU A 54 -0.66 8.86 8.25
C GLU A 54 -0.49 8.38 9.69
N TRP A 55 -1.60 8.16 10.38
CA TRP A 55 -1.61 7.66 11.75
C TRP A 55 -2.08 6.21 11.77
N PHE A 56 -1.34 5.39 12.51
CA PHE A 56 -1.73 4.03 12.83
C PHE A 56 -2.41 4.01 14.20
N LEU A 57 -3.61 3.44 14.27
CA LEU A 57 -4.37 3.27 15.51
C LEU A 57 -4.51 1.78 15.83
N LEU A 58 -4.29 1.41 17.09
CA LEU A 58 -4.24 0.03 17.55
C LEU A 58 -4.97 -0.15 18.88
N ARG A 59 -5.64 -1.29 19.02
CA ARG A 59 -6.22 -1.77 20.27
C ARG A 59 -5.16 -2.17 21.27
N GLU A 60 -5.42 -1.84 22.53
CA GLU A 60 -4.66 -2.31 23.68
C GLU A 60 -4.33 -3.80 23.60
N ASN A 61 -3.05 -4.14 23.80
CA ASN A 61 -2.47 -5.48 23.79
C ASN A 61 -2.52 -6.22 22.43
N ALA A 62 -2.97 -5.60 21.34
CA ALA A 62 -3.00 -6.26 20.03
C ALA A 62 -1.59 -6.62 19.50
N TRP A 63 -0.56 -5.86 19.89
CA TRP A 63 0.84 -6.14 19.51
C TRP A 63 1.33 -7.53 19.98
N ASN A 64 0.75 -8.08 21.05
CA ASN A 64 1.07 -9.42 21.55
C ASN A 64 0.77 -10.50 20.50
N ASN A 65 -0.26 -10.30 19.67
CA ASN A 65 -0.62 -11.22 18.58
C ASN A 65 0.40 -11.26 17.44
N TYR A 66 1.38 -10.35 17.48
CA TYR A 66 2.52 -10.27 16.55
C TYR A 66 3.85 -10.61 17.23
N GLY A 67 3.83 -11.02 18.50
CA GLY A 67 5.03 -11.46 19.23
C GLY A 67 5.90 -10.33 19.78
N TYR A 68 5.36 -9.12 19.97
CA TYR A 68 6.06 -8.00 20.60
C TYR A 68 5.62 -7.84 22.05
N GLU A 69 6.50 -7.38 22.93
CA GLU A 69 6.23 -7.23 24.36
C GLU A 69 5.49 -5.93 24.69
N ASN A 70 5.70 -4.89 23.87
CA ASN A 70 5.10 -3.57 24.04
C ASN A 70 4.81 -2.90 22.69
N PHE A 71 4.03 -1.81 22.76
CA PHE A 71 3.60 -1.06 21.59
C PHE A 71 4.77 -0.40 20.85
N GLU A 72 5.77 0.10 21.56
CA GLU A 72 6.91 0.81 20.99
C GLU A 72 7.77 -0.12 20.12
N GLN A 73 8.05 -1.34 20.59
CA GLN A 73 8.74 -2.37 19.81
C GLN A 73 7.95 -2.72 18.53
N PHE A 74 6.63 -2.88 18.67
CA PHE A 74 5.76 -3.15 17.53
C PHE A 74 5.75 -1.98 16.54
N ALA A 75 5.64 -0.73 17.01
CA ALA A 75 5.65 0.46 16.18
C ALA A 75 6.97 0.61 15.40
N ALA A 76 8.10 0.38 16.07
CA ALA A 76 9.41 0.37 15.41
C ALA A 76 9.51 -0.73 14.34
N ALA A 77 8.99 -1.92 14.62
CA ALA A 77 8.95 -3.02 13.67
C ALA A 77 8.02 -2.75 12.47
N LEU A 78 6.88 -2.10 12.72
CA LEU A 78 5.93 -1.67 11.70
C LEU A 78 6.57 -0.66 10.75
N LEU A 79 7.15 0.42 11.29
CA LEU A 79 7.78 1.47 10.50
C LEU A 79 9.01 0.97 9.72
N SER A 80 9.76 0.02 10.28
CA SER A 80 10.89 -0.65 9.61
C SER A 80 10.47 -1.73 8.61
N LYS A 81 9.17 -1.99 8.44
CA LYS A 81 8.62 -2.99 7.53
C LYS A 81 9.14 -4.40 7.78
N THR A 82 9.24 -4.79 9.05
CA THR A 82 9.72 -6.13 9.45
C THR A 82 8.59 -7.08 9.82
N ILE A 83 7.39 -6.55 10.11
CA ILE A 83 6.20 -7.34 10.44
C ILE A 83 5.68 -8.10 9.20
N ARG A 84 5.48 -9.41 9.37
CA ARG A 84 4.89 -10.30 8.36
C ARG A 84 3.37 -10.29 8.48
N ALA A 85 2.68 -10.55 7.38
CA ALA A 85 1.23 -10.69 7.38
C ALA A 85 0.80 -12.12 7.07
N ASP A 86 -0.05 -12.64 7.94
CA ASP A 86 -0.51 -14.02 8.00
C ASP A 86 -2.05 -14.15 7.94
N SER A 87 -2.81 -13.05 8.14
CA SER A 87 -4.28 -13.04 8.02
C SER A 87 -4.86 -11.74 7.44
N PRO A 88 -6.08 -11.74 6.83
CA PRO A 88 -6.70 -10.55 6.26
C PRO A 88 -7.00 -9.41 7.25
N SER A 89 -7.38 -9.73 8.49
CA SER A 89 -7.61 -8.70 9.51
C SER A 89 -6.29 -8.02 9.90
N LYS A 90 -5.22 -8.81 10.05
CA LYS A 90 -3.87 -8.30 10.26
C LYS A 90 -3.39 -7.47 9.05
N ILE A 91 -3.74 -7.88 7.83
CA ILE A 91 -3.45 -7.13 6.59
C ILE A 91 -4.02 -5.71 6.63
N LEU A 92 -5.27 -5.56 7.04
CA LEU A 92 -5.91 -4.25 7.14
C LEU A 92 -5.24 -3.36 8.20
N MET A 93 -4.71 -3.98 9.25
CA MET A 93 -4.01 -3.26 10.30
C MET A 93 -2.63 -2.76 9.89
N VAL A 94 -1.79 -3.65 9.35
CA VAL A 94 -0.38 -3.30 9.07
C VAL A 94 -0.15 -2.68 7.70
N GLY A 95 -1.17 -2.71 6.83
CA GLY A 95 -1.28 -1.89 5.62
C GLY A 95 0.00 -1.72 4.81
N LEU A 96 0.24 -0.51 4.31
CA LEU A 96 1.38 -0.14 3.46
C LEU A 96 2.78 -0.40 4.05
N TYR A 97 2.85 -0.77 5.32
CA TYR A 97 4.08 -0.91 6.12
C TYR A 97 4.47 -2.36 6.39
N ARG A 98 3.84 -3.34 5.74
CA ARG A 98 4.19 -4.77 5.92
C ARG A 98 5.31 -5.26 5.02
N ASN A 99 6.02 -6.30 5.47
CA ASN A 99 6.95 -7.06 4.64
C ASN A 99 6.21 -8.11 3.79
N LEU A 100 6.39 -8.04 2.47
CA LEU A 100 5.86 -9.02 1.52
C LEU A 100 6.94 -10.03 1.14
N ILE A 101 7.07 -11.07 1.95
CA ILE A 101 8.11 -12.08 1.75
C ILE A 101 7.91 -12.79 0.41
N GLY A 102 8.98 -12.88 -0.38
CA GLY A 102 9.01 -13.67 -1.62
C GLY A 102 8.38 -13.00 -2.83
N THR A 103 7.68 -11.88 -2.66
CA THR A 103 7.12 -11.09 -3.77
C THR A 103 7.75 -9.70 -3.78
N GLY A 104 8.63 -9.45 -4.75
CA GLY A 104 9.11 -8.08 -5.00
C GLY A 104 7.93 -7.12 -5.17
N PHE A 105 8.13 -5.87 -4.78
CA PHE A 105 7.13 -4.78 -4.75
C PHE A 105 6.17 -4.73 -5.96
N LEU A 106 6.65 -5.11 -7.14
CA LEU A 106 5.92 -5.10 -8.41
C LEU A 106 4.84 -6.18 -8.54
N ARG A 107 4.86 -7.23 -7.72
CA ARG A 107 3.86 -8.32 -7.74
C ARG A 107 2.76 -8.15 -6.69
N ALA A 108 2.94 -7.20 -5.79
CA ALA A 108 1.95 -6.90 -4.78
C ALA A 108 0.78 -6.14 -5.41
N ILE A 109 -0.42 -6.44 -4.94
CA ILE A 109 -1.63 -5.70 -5.27
C ILE A 109 -1.82 -4.65 -4.20
N ARG A 110 -1.93 -3.38 -4.59
CA ARG A 110 -2.29 -2.30 -3.68
C ARG A 110 -3.76 -1.98 -3.83
N GLY A 111 -4.37 -1.50 -2.76
CA GLY A 111 -5.74 -1.07 -2.79
C GLY A 111 -6.04 -0.05 -1.71
N SER A 112 -7.15 0.63 -1.90
CA SER A 112 -7.70 1.58 -0.95
C SER A 112 -9.15 1.23 -0.66
N ILE A 113 -9.56 1.50 0.58
CA ILE A 113 -10.93 1.29 1.03
C ILE A 113 -11.57 2.65 1.22
N PHE A 114 -12.70 2.86 0.57
CA PHE A 114 -13.49 4.08 0.67
C PHE A 114 -14.82 3.78 1.34
N SER A 115 -15.27 4.65 2.23
CA SER A 115 -16.65 4.66 2.73
C SER A 115 -17.24 6.04 2.50
N ASP A 116 -18.45 6.10 1.93
CA ASP A 116 -19.12 7.33 1.54
C ASP A 116 -18.20 8.30 0.75
N GLN A 117 -17.43 7.74 -0.20
CA GLN A 117 -16.45 8.42 -1.05
C GLN A 117 -15.22 9.00 -0.31
N LYS A 118 -15.12 8.85 1.01
CA LYS A 118 -13.93 9.21 1.79
C LYS A 118 -12.97 8.03 1.88
N LEU A 119 -11.68 8.29 1.70
CA LEU A 119 -10.63 7.29 1.89
C LEU A 119 -10.53 6.94 3.37
N ILE A 120 -10.68 5.65 3.69
CA ILE A 120 -10.51 5.13 5.04
C ILE A 120 -9.06 4.69 5.25
N MET A 121 -8.57 3.83 4.36
CA MET A 121 -7.25 3.23 4.51
C MET A 121 -6.68 2.77 3.18
N ASN A 122 -5.35 2.68 3.15
CA ASN A 122 -4.58 2.05 2.11
C ASN A 122 -4.05 0.69 2.61
N PHE A 123 -3.99 -0.29 1.72
CA PHE A 123 -3.45 -1.62 2.04
C PHE A 123 -2.65 -2.19 0.87
N ILE A 124 -1.85 -3.21 1.17
CA ILE A 124 -1.07 -3.95 0.19
C ILE A 124 -1.26 -5.45 0.42
N VAL A 125 -1.55 -6.22 -0.64
CA VAL A 125 -1.81 -7.68 -0.65
C VAL A 125 -0.88 -8.42 -1.61
N VAL A 126 -0.59 -9.71 -1.37
CA VAL A 126 0.35 -10.48 -2.22
C VAL A 126 -0.31 -11.05 -3.47
N ASN A 127 -1.59 -11.42 -3.36
CA ASN A 127 -2.33 -12.11 -4.42
C ASN A 127 -3.81 -11.72 -4.42
N GLU A 128 -4.53 -12.19 -5.44
CA GLU A 128 -5.95 -11.90 -5.61
C GLU A 128 -6.81 -12.50 -4.49
N ASP A 129 -6.42 -13.66 -3.95
CA ASP A 129 -7.15 -14.29 -2.85
C ASP A 129 -7.14 -13.43 -1.58
N GLU A 130 -5.99 -12.86 -1.22
CA GLU A 130 -5.87 -11.88 -0.14
C GLU A 130 -6.69 -10.62 -0.43
N PHE A 131 -6.69 -10.14 -1.67
CA PHE A 131 -7.50 -8.99 -2.08
C PHE A 131 -9.01 -9.25 -1.88
N GLN A 132 -9.51 -10.41 -2.30
CA GLN A 132 -10.91 -10.79 -2.12
C GLN A 132 -11.27 -10.97 -0.63
N LYS A 133 -10.35 -11.51 0.18
CA LYS A 133 -10.54 -11.60 1.64
C LYS A 133 -10.63 -10.23 2.30
N VAL A 134 -9.73 -9.31 1.94
CA VAL A 134 -9.77 -7.91 2.38
C VAL A 134 -11.09 -7.26 1.99
N ARG A 135 -11.51 -7.44 0.74
CA ARG A 135 -12.79 -6.93 0.24
C ARG A 135 -13.98 -7.48 1.03
N SER A 136 -14.03 -8.79 1.26
CA SER A 136 -15.09 -9.41 2.04
C SER A 136 -15.13 -8.89 3.48
N LEU A 137 -13.98 -8.74 4.13
CA LEU A 137 -13.87 -8.20 5.48
C LEU A 137 -14.33 -6.73 5.53
N ALA A 138 -13.93 -5.91 4.57
CA ALA A 138 -14.35 -4.52 4.47
C ALA A 138 -15.87 -4.39 4.31
N HIS A 139 -16.50 -5.20 3.44
CA HIS A 139 -17.96 -5.22 3.28
C HIS A 139 -18.69 -5.77 4.51
N LYS A 140 -18.06 -6.64 5.29
CA LYS A 140 -18.60 -7.10 6.59
C LYS A 140 -18.62 -5.97 7.62
N ILE A 141 -17.60 -5.11 7.62
CA ILE A 141 -17.51 -3.96 8.52
C ILE A 141 -18.46 -2.85 8.08
N ASP A 142 -18.42 -2.52 6.79
CA ASP A 142 -19.27 -1.50 6.19
C ASP A 142 -19.75 -1.92 4.80
N PHE A 143 -21.05 -2.23 4.69
CA PHE A 143 -21.62 -2.69 3.43
C PHE A 143 -21.52 -1.65 2.31
N SER A 144 -21.50 -0.34 2.63
CA SER A 144 -21.39 0.72 1.64
C SER A 144 -19.95 0.95 1.15
N CYS A 145 -18.96 0.28 1.75
CA CYS A 145 -17.58 0.50 1.38
C CYS A 145 -17.29 0.06 -0.06
N ARG A 146 -16.35 0.76 -0.70
CA ARG A 146 -15.80 0.42 -2.00
C ARG A 146 -14.33 0.11 -1.82
N VAL A 147 -13.97 -1.13 -2.11
CA VAL A 147 -12.56 -1.56 -2.14
C VAL A 147 -12.07 -1.44 -3.58
N GLN A 148 -11.13 -0.53 -3.81
CA GLN A 148 -10.57 -0.27 -5.13
C GLN A 148 -9.15 -0.81 -5.20
N ARG A 149 -8.82 -1.46 -6.32
CA ARG A 149 -7.44 -1.78 -6.66
C ARG A 149 -6.78 -0.51 -7.19
N GLU A 150 -5.61 -0.19 -6.66
CA GLU A 150 -4.79 0.89 -7.18
C GLU A 150 -4.01 0.39 -8.39
N PHE A 151 -4.32 0.96 -9.56
CA PHE A 151 -3.61 0.64 -10.81
C PHE A 151 -2.35 1.48 -11.02
N PHE A 152 -2.22 2.59 -10.29
CA PHE A 152 -1.18 3.59 -10.51
C PHE A 152 -0.62 4.11 -9.19
N TYR A 153 0.70 4.25 -9.15
CA TYR A 153 1.41 4.57 -7.92
C TYR A 153 2.07 5.94 -8.01
N PRO A 154 1.81 6.86 -7.05
CA PRO A 154 2.56 8.11 -6.92
C PRO A 154 4.05 7.84 -6.81
N GLU A 155 4.49 6.79 -6.11
CA GLU A 155 5.93 6.51 -6.04
C GLU A 155 6.49 5.83 -7.29
N LEU A 156 5.68 5.31 -8.22
CA LEU A 156 6.21 5.01 -9.58
C LEU A 156 6.55 6.31 -10.27
N LEU A 157 5.69 7.34 -10.15
CA LEU A 157 5.98 8.67 -10.64
C LEU A 157 7.13 9.33 -9.88
N GLU A 158 7.25 9.16 -8.56
CA GLU A 158 8.41 9.66 -7.80
C GLU A 158 9.68 8.88 -8.10
N LEU A 159 9.61 7.57 -8.33
CA LEU A 159 10.75 6.76 -8.74
C LEU A 159 11.20 7.17 -10.14
N LEU A 160 10.25 7.35 -11.08
CA LEU A 160 10.51 7.90 -12.41
C LEU A 160 11.10 9.31 -12.30
N ARG A 161 10.52 10.18 -11.47
CA ARG A 161 11.02 11.54 -11.20
C ARG A 161 12.43 11.47 -10.63
N LYS A 162 12.69 10.63 -9.64
CA LYS A 162 14.01 10.42 -9.04
C LYS A 162 14.99 9.91 -10.09
N ILE A 163 14.64 8.93 -10.91
CA ILE A 163 15.49 8.42 -11.99
C ILE A 163 15.78 9.52 -13.03
N ILE A 164 14.78 10.32 -13.40
CA ILE A 164 14.90 11.41 -14.38
C ILE A 164 15.74 12.56 -13.82
N PHE A 165 15.61 12.92 -12.54
CA PHE A 165 16.25 14.11 -11.96
C PHE A 165 17.47 13.81 -11.05
N SER A 166 17.86 12.55 -10.85
CA SER A 166 19.06 12.22 -10.04
C SER A 166 20.37 12.62 -10.74
N PRO A 167 21.43 12.94 -9.99
CA PRO A 167 22.75 13.24 -10.56
C PRO A 167 23.28 12.07 -11.39
N ASP A 168 23.98 12.39 -12.48
CA ASP A 168 24.43 11.43 -13.48
C ASP A 168 25.43 10.41 -12.91
N ASN A 169 25.06 9.13 -12.93
CA ASN A 169 26.01 8.01 -12.86
C ASN A 169 25.67 6.99 -13.95
N THR A 170 26.59 6.06 -14.24
CA THR A 170 26.42 5.04 -15.29
C THR A 170 25.12 4.23 -15.13
N LYS A 171 24.70 3.96 -13.88
CA LYS A 171 23.49 3.20 -13.55
C LYS A 171 22.22 4.01 -13.82
N ILE A 172 22.18 5.27 -13.42
CA ILE A 172 21.07 6.21 -13.62
C ILE A 172 20.89 6.49 -15.12
N ARG A 173 21.99 6.60 -15.88
CA ARG A 173 21.95 6.71 -17.35
C ARG A 173 21.30 5.50 -18.01
N LEU A 174 21.66 4.29 -17.59
CA LEU A 174 21.04 3.05 -18.07
C LEU A 174 19.55 2.98 -17.71
N LEU A 175 19.18 3.35 -16.47
CA LEU A 175 17.79 3.43 -16.03
C LEU A 175 16.96 4.40 -16.86
N ARG A 176 17.48 5.61 -17.13
CA ARG A 176 16.82 6.60 -18.00
C ARG A 176 16.64 6.09 -19.42
N LEU A 177 17.63 5.38 -19.96
CA LEU A 177 17.53 4.78 -21.29
C LEU A 177 16.42 3.71 -21.33
N GLY A 178 16.34 2.86 -20.31
CA GLY A 178 15.28 1.87 -20.17
C GLY A 178 13.89 2.50 -20.08
N VAL A 179 13.75 3.56 -19.27
CA VAL A 179 12.51 4.36 -19.18
C VAL A 179 12.15 4.98 -20.54
N PHE A 180 13.12 5.57 -21.24
CA PHE A 180 12.92 6.16 -22.58
C PHE A 180 12.42 5.13 -23.59
N PHE A 181 13.07 3.97 -23.70
CA PHE A 181 12.63 2.91 -24.62
C PHE A 181 11.26 2.32 -24.23
N GLY A 182 10.94 2.29 -22.93
CA GLY A 182 9.60 1.95 -22.45
C GLY A 182 8.53 2.93 -22.96
N PHE A 183 8.74 4.23 -22.77
CA PHE A 183 7.83 5.26 -23.30
C PHE A 183 7.75 5.25 -24.83
N PHE A 184 8.88 5.08 -25.50
CA PHE A 184 8.94 5.00 -26.95
C PHE A 184 8.20 3.78 -27.49
N CYS A 185 8.28 2.63 -26.81
CA CYS A 185 7.49 1.44 -27.12
C CYS A 185 5.98 1.72 -27.01
N VAL A 186 5.53 2.38 -25.94
CA VAL A 186 4.11 2.74 -25.76
C VAL A 186 3.65 3.69 -26.85
N ALA A 187 4.41 4.75 -27.13
CA ALA A 187 4.10 5.70 -28.20
C ALA A 187 4.00 5.02 -29.56
N MET A 188 4.97 4.17 -29.90
CA MET A 188 4.97 3.43 -31.18
C MET A 188 3.86 2.38 -31.24
N SER A 189 3.44 1.80 -30.12
CA SER A 189 2.29 0.89 -30.05
C SER A 189 0.97 1.60 -30.30
N ILE A 190 0.84 2.87 -29.88
CA ILE A 190 -0.33 3.70 -30.20
C ILE A 190 -0.31 4.12 -31.68
N ILE A 191 0.85 4.54 -32.19
CA ILE A 191 1.05 4.90 -33.61
C ILE A 191 0.82 3.68 -34.51
N ALA A 192 1.13 2.48 -34.04
CA ALA A 192 0.93 1.23 -34.76
C ALA A 192 -0.53 0.94 -35.11
N LEU A 193 -1.50 1.53 -34.39
CA LEU A 193 -2.93 1.46 -34.75
C LEU A 193 -3.20 2.09 -36.13
N PHE A 194 -2.36 3.03 -36.55
CA PHE A 194 -2.50 3.78 -37.81
C PHE A 194 -1.37 3.50 -38.81
N TRP A 195 -0.23 2.98 -38.33
CA TRP A 195 0.94 2.73 -39.16
C TRP A 195 1.61 1.39 -38.83
N LYS A 196 1.40 0.38 -39.67
CA LYS A 196 1.85 -1.00 -39.43
C LYS A 196 3.36 -1.15 -39.18
N LYS A 197 4.20 -0.28 -39.74
CA LYS A 197 5.65 -0.27 -39.46
C LYS A 197 5.97 0.10 -38.00
N GLY A 198 5.05 0.82 -37.34
CA GLY A 198 5.15 1.16 -35.92
C GLY A 198 5.16 -0.07 -35.01
N ILE A 199 4.52 -1.18 -35.40
CA ILE A 199 4.56 -2.45 -34.65
C ILE A 199 6.00 -2.95 -34.52
N PHE A 200 6.78 -2.92 -35.60
CA PHE A 200 8.16 -3.39 -35.61
C PHE A 200 9.05 -2.53 -34.70
N LEU A 201 8.88 -1.20 -34.75
CA LEU A 201 9.58 -0.26 -33.88
C LEU A 201 9.20 -0.43 -32.40
N ALA A 202 7.93 -0.70 -32.11
CA ALA A 202 7.48 -0.98 -30.75
C ALA A 202 8.13 -2.27 -30.20
N ILE A 203 8.10 -3.37 -30.98
CA ILE A 203 8.71 -4.64 -30.60
C ILE A 203 10.22 -4.48 -30.35
N LEU A 204 10.94 -3.83 -31.27
CA LEU A 204 12.38 -3.59 -31.13
C LEU A 204 12.70 -2.80 -29.85
N SER A 205 11.89 -1.78 -29.57
CA SER A 205 12.03 -0.93 -28.38
C SER A 205 11.71 -1.69 -27.09
N GLN A 206 10.73 -2.59 -27.13
CA GLN A 206 10.43 -3.48 -26.01
C GLN A 206 11.60 -4.43 -25.71
N PHE A 207 12.22 -5.01 -26.74
CA PHE A 207 13.40 -5.87 -26.55
C PHE A 207 14.60 -5.10 -25.97
N ILE A 208 14.87 -3.89 -26.47
CA ILE A 208 15.94 -3.04 -25.94
C ILE A 208 15.65 -2.67 -24.48
N CYS A 209 14.41 -2.29 -24.17
CA CYS A 209 13.95 -1.97 -22.82
C CYS A 209 14.15 -3.16 -21.85
N LEU A 210 13.70 -4.35 -22.24
CA LEU A 210 13.86 -5.57 -21.44
C LEU A 210 15.33 -5.93 -21.22
N TRP A 211 16.18 -5.78 -22.23
CA TRP A 211 17.62 -6.04 -22.11
C TRP A 211 18.30 -5.08 -21.12
N ILE A 212 17.96 -3.78 -21.18
CA ILE A 212 18.48 -2.77 -20.25
C ILE A 212 18.07 -3.09 -18.81
N PHE A 213 16.79 -3.38 -18.56
CA PHE A 213 16.31 -3.71 -17.22
C PHE A 213 16.89 -5.04 -16.71
N TRP A 214 17.09 -6.03 -17.58
CA TRP A 214 17.76 -7.27 -17.23
C TRP A 214 19.22 -7.06 -16.82
N ARG A 215 19.95 -6.19 -17.52
CA ARG A 215 21.34 -5.82 -17.19
C ARG A 215 21.42 -5.15 -15.82
N ILE A 216 20.54 -4.18 -15.55
CA ILE A 216 20.44 -3.51 -14.25
C ILE A 216 20.10 -4.54 -13.15
N GLY A 217 19.17 -5.45 -13.41
CA GLY A 217 18.77 -6.49 -12.46
C GLY A 217 19.89 -7.48 -12.10
N LYS A 218 20.82 -7.77 -13.04
CA LYS A 218 22.02 -8.57 -12.75
C LYS A 218 23.01 -7.83 -11.85
N GLU A 219 23.21 -6.54 -12.07
CA GLU A 219 24.09 -5.70 -11.24
C GLU A 219 23.57 -5.50 -9.81
N TYR A 220 22.27 -5.75 -9.54
CA TYR A 220 21.66 -5.68 -8.21
C TYR A 220 21.71 -6.99 -7.41
N LYS A 221 22.01 -8.13 -8.06
CA LYS A 221 22.13 -9.45 -7.41
C LYS A 221 23.57 -9.85 -7.07
N SER A 222 24.55 -9.02 -7.45
CA SER A 222 25.95 -9.14 -7.08
C SER A 222 26.29 -8.14 -5.98
#